data_AF-A0A913WPT0-F1
#
_entry.id   AF-A0A913WPT0-F1
#
_cell.length_a   1.000
_cell.length_b   1.000
_cell.length_c   1.000
_cell.angle_alpha   90.00
_cell.angle_beta   90.00
_cell.angle_gamma   90.00
#
_symmetry.space_group_name_H-M   'P 1'
#
loop_
_entity.id
_entity.type
_entity.pdbx_description
1 polymer ?
#
loop_
_entity_poly.entity_id
_entity_poly.type
_entity_poly.pdbx_seq_one_letter_code
_entity_poly.pdbx_strand_id
1 'polypeptide(L)'
;MDIASPEILHERKKNKKKAKRRGPRLTGVSKQRRLANARERTRVHTLNANIDRLKDIIPLFPDEKPSKTETIRIAALYISHMTELLNTTEKTALDFDCCAFDDLTFPTFSFDPFSDPGELLDFFWCDPMQNEL
;
A
#
# COMPACT_ATOMS: atom_id res chain seq x y z
N MET A 1 -58.96 -15.50 42.92
CA MET A 1 -59.52 -14.83 41.73
C MET A 1 -58.33 -14.36 40.92
N ASP A 2 -57.96 -15.23 40.00
CA ASP A 2 -56.81 -15.16 39.11
C ASP A 2 -57.06 -14.13 38.01
N ILE A 3 -56.15 -13.19 37.82
CA ILE A 3 -56.10 -12.36 36.61
C ILE A 3 -54.77 -12.67 35.93
N ALA A 4 -54.87 -13.54 34.93
CA ALA A 4 -53.78 -13.99 34.08
C ALA A 4 -53.19 -12.83 33.28
N SER A 5 -51.86 -12.69 33.31
CA SER A 5 -51.11 -11.89 32.32
C SER A 5 -51.19 -12.53 30.94
N PRO A 6 -51.25 -11.75 29.86
CA PRO A 6 -51.33 -12.29 28.51
C PRO A 6 -49.98 -12.86 28.07
N GLU A 7 -50.05 -14.05 27.47
CA GLU A 7 -48.92 -14.76 26.87
C GLU A 7 -48.24 -13.92 25.78
N ILE A 8 -46.95 -13.67 25.93
CA ILE A 8 -46.11 -13.15 24.84
C ILE A 8 -45.88 -14.28 23.85
N LEU A 9 -46.65 -14.31 22.76
CA LEU A 9 -46.33 -15.10 21.58
C LEU A 9 -45.04 -14.55 20.95
N HIS A 10 -43.92 -15.19 21.26
CA HIS A 10 -42.68 -15.03 20.52
C HIS A 10 -42.85 -15.66 19.13
N GLU A 11 -43.22 -14.83 18.15
CA GLU A 11 -43.30 -15.26 16.77
C GLU A 11 -41.89 -15.53 16.22
N ARG A 12 -41.54 -16.82 16.10
CA ARG A 12 -40.31 -17.26 15.43
C ARG A 12 -40.35 -16.82 13.97
N LYS A 13 -39.67 -15.71 13.66
CA LYS A 13 -39.33 -15.31 12.28
C LYS A 13 -38.56 -16.46 11.60
N LYS A 14 -39.25 -17.24 10.77
CA LYS A 14 -38.64 -18.26 9.91
C LYS A 14 -37.72 -17.56 8.92
N ASN A 15 -36.40 -17.63 9.16
CA ASN A 15 -35.37 -17.21 8.21
C ASN A 15 -35.52 -18.03 6.91
N LYS A 16 -36.24 -17.48 5.93
CA LYS A 16 -36.28 -18.01 4.57
C LYS A 16 -34.87 -17.89 3.99
N LYS A 17 -34.11 -19.00 3.99
CA LYS A 17 -32.85 -19.11 3.26
C LYS A 17 -33.15 -18.80 1.79
N LYS A 18 -32.80 -17.58 1.34
CA LYS A 18 -32.93 -17.19 -0.07
C LYS A 18 -32.13 -18.22 -0.88
N ALA A 19 -32.82 -19.03 -1.69
CA ALA A 19 -32.18 -19.96 -2.58
C ALA A 19 -31.14 -19.19 -3.41
N LYS A 20 -29.87 -19.57 -3.30
CA LYS A 20 -28.77 -18.92 -4.02
C LYS A 20 -29.04 -19.13 -5.50
N ARG A 21 -29.68 -18.16 -6.16
CA ARG A 21 -29.93 -18.17 -7.60
C ARG A 21 -28.58 -18.43 -8.25
N ARG A 22 -28.40 -19.61 -8.85
CA ARG A 22 -27.18 -19.95 -9.57
C ARG A 22 -27.06 -18.88 -10.65
N GLY A 23 -26.07 -18.00 -10.51
CA GLY A 23 -25.84 -16.93 -11.48
C GLY A 23 -25.68 -17.51 -12.89
N PRO A 24 -25.91 -16.71 -13.94
CA PRO A 24 -25.76 -17.15 -15.32
C PRO A 24 -24.44 -17.92 -15.49
N ARG A 25 -24.49 -19.09 -16.15
CA ARG A 25 -23.29 -19.88 -16.44
C ARG A 25 -22.40 -19.04 -17.35
N LEU A 26 -21.39 -18.42 -16.74
CA LEU A 26 -20.39 -17.63 -17.46
C LEU A 26 -19.75 -18.53 -18.53
N THR A 27 -19.73 -18.06 -19.78
CA THR A 27 -19.01 -18.72 -20.87
C THR A 27 -17.54 -18.94 -20.49
N GLY A 28 -16.83 -19.86 -21.17
CA GLY A 28 -15.41 -20.16 -20.87
C GLY A 28 -14.54 -18.91 -20.75
N VAL A 29 -14.71 -17.96 -21.68
CA VAL A 29 -14.06 -16.63 -21.69
C VAL A 29 -14.39 -15.82 -20.43
N SER A 30 -15.65 -15.81 -19.99
CA SER A 30 -16.08 -15.07 -18.81
C SER A 30 -15.59 -15.69 -17.50
N LYS A 31 -15.45 -17.03 -17.43
CA LYS A 31 -14.82 -17.72 -16.30
C LYS A 31 -13.33 -17.40 -16.20
N GLN A 32 -12.61 -17.38 -17.33
CA GLN A 32 -11.19 -17.03 -17.39
C GLN A 32 -10.96 -15.57 -16.96
N ARG A 33 -11.76 -14.63 -17.47
CA ARG A 33 -11.70 -13.22 -17.05
C ARG A 33 -11.92 -13.06 -15.55
N ARG A 34 -12.88 -13.79 -14.97
CA ARG A 34 -13.12 -13.74 -13.52
C ARG A 34 -11.92 -14.27 -12.72
N LEU A 35 -11.28 -15.34 -13.19
CA LEU A 35 -10.08 -15.89 -12.53
C LEU A 35 -8.90 -14.91 -12.63
N ALA A 36 -8.70 -14.29 -13.79
CA ALA A 36 -7.68 -13.26 -13.97
C ALA A 36 -7.90 -12.06 -13.02
N ASN A 37 -9.13 -11.54 -12.95
CA ASN A 37 -9.47 -10.44 -12.04
C ASN A 37 -9.30 -10.83 -10.56
N ALA A 38 -9.57 -12.08 -10.20
CA ALA A 38 -9.33 -12.56 -8.84
C ALA A 38 -7.84 -12.55 -8.50
N ARG A 39 -6.98 -13.01 -9.43
CA ARG A 39 -5.52 -12.97 -9.27
C ARG A 39 -5.01 -11.53 -9.13
N GLU A 40 -5.49 -10.63 -9.98
CA GLU A 40 -5.07 -9.23 -9.91
C GLU A 40 -5.47 -8.55 -8.60
N ARG A 41 -6.66 -8.86 -8.08
CA ARG A 41 -7.05 -8.41 -6.73
C ARG A 41 -6.10 -8.91 -5.66
N THR A 42 -5.69 -10.17 -5.71
CA THR A 42 -4.69 -10.70 -4.78
C THR A 42 -3.36 -9.98 -4.91
N ARG A 43 -2.87 -9.75 -6.14
CA ARG A 43 -1.62 -9.03 -6.39
C ARG A 43 -1.66 -7.62 -5.79
N VAL A 44 -2.74 -6.88 -6.05
CA VAL A 44 -2.94 -5.52 -5.52
C VAL A 44 -3.12 -5.52 -4.00
N HIS A 45 -3.78 -6.55 -3.44
CA HIS A 45 -3.89 -6.70 -1.98
C HIS A 45 -2.51 -6.85 -1.34
N THR A 46 -1.65 -7.71 -1.88
CA THR A 46 -0.27 -7.86 -1.39
C THR A 46 0.52 -6.56 -1.51
N LEU A 47 0.40 -5.85 -2.65
CA LEU A 47 1.03 -4.56 -2.85
C LEU A 47 0.59 -3.54 -1.79
N ASN A 48 -0.71 -3.43 -1.54
CA ASN A 48 -1.24 -2.49 -0.55
C ASN A 48 -0.80 -2.84 0.87
N ALA A 49 -0.76 -4.13 1.23
CA ALA A 49 -0.26 -4.57 2.52
C ALA A 49 1.21 -4.17 2.75
N ASN A 50 2.04 -4.22 1.70
CA ASN A 50 3.42 -3.74 1.77
C ASN A 50 3.50 -2.21 1.95
N ILE A 51 2.63 -1.44 1.28
CA ILE A 51 2.55 0.01 1.48
C ILE A 51 2.09 0.35 2.90
N ASP A 52 1.14 -0.41 3.46
CA ASP A 52 0.70 -0.19 4.84
C ASP A 52 1.81 -0.53 5.84
N ARG A 53 2.55 -1.64 5.62
CA ARG A 53 3.76 -1.95 6.42
C ARG A 53 4.83 -0.86 6.31
N LEU A 54 4.95 -0.21 5.16
CA LEU A 54 5.85 0.92 4.98
C LEU A 54 5.42 2.11 5.86
N LYS A 55 4.12 2.36 6.05
CA LYS A 55 3.65 3.42 6.97
C LYS A 55 4.06 3.15 8.41
N ASP A 56 4.03 1.89 8.84
CA ASP A 56 4.36 1.51 10.22
C ASP A 56 5.83 1.80 10.58
N ILE A 57 6.74 1.84 9.59
CA ILE A 57 8.16 2.11 9.82
C ILE A 57 8.55 3.58 9.61
N ILE A 58 7.69 4.39 9.00
CA ILE A 58 7.94 5.82 8.82
C ILE A 58 7.59 6.51 10.15
N PRO A 59 8.47 7.40 10.67
CA PRO A 59 8.18 8.16 11.87
C PRO A 59 7.12 9.24 11.58
N LEU A 60 5.85 8.88 11.76
CA LEU A 60 4.68 9.76 11.59
C LEU A 60 3.97 9.96 12.92
N PHE A 61 3.14 11.00 13.00
CA PHE A 61 2.23 11.16 14.14
C PHE A 61 1.15 10.07 14.13
N PRO A 62 0.69 9.59 15.31
CA PRO A 62 -0.20 8.42 15.41
C PRO A 62 -1.55 8.59 14.69
N ASP A 63 -2.02 9.82 14.50
CA ASP A 63 -3.26 10.13 13.79
C ASP A 63 -3.06 10.53 12.32
N GLU A 64 -1.81 10.62 11.88
CA GLU A 64 -1.46 11.02 10.52
C GLU A 64 -1.64 9.84 9.57
N LYS A 65 -2.48 10.04 8.54
CA LYS A 65 -2.83 8.99 7.56
C LYS A 65 -2.40 9.44 6.17
N PRO A 66 -1.11 9.33 5.82
CA PRO A 66 -0.63 9.75 4.51
C PRO A 66 -1.26 8.90 3.41
N SER A 67 -1.49 9.52 2.27
CA SER A 67 -1.85 8.83 1.03
C SER A 67 -0.72 7.88 0.58
N LYS A 68 -1.00 6.99 -0.36
CA LYS A 68 0.01 6.05 -0.90
C LYS A 68 1.21 6.79 -1.51
N THR A 69 0.95 7.87 -2.23
CA THR A 69 2.00 8.67 -2.86
C THR A 69 2.82 9.41 -1.81
N GLU A 70 2.17 10.00 -0.80
CA GLU A 70 2.87 10.65 0.31
C GLU A 70 3.70 9.64 1.10
N THR A 71 3.18 8.45 1.37
CA THR A 71 3.92 7.36 2.02
C THR A 71 5.23 7.07 1.29
N ILE A 72 5.18 6.94 -0.04
CA ILE A 72 6.38 6.68 -0.85
C ILE A 72 7.36 7.86 -0.81
N ARG A 73 6.86 9.10 -0.91
CA ARG A 73 7.70 10.31 -0.85
C ARG A 73 8.38 10.46 0.51
N ILE A 74 7.62 10.35 1.60
CA ILE A 74 8.14 10.50 2.96
C ILE A 74 9.13 9.37 3.27
N ALA A 75 8.89 8.14 2.80
CA ALA A 75 9.86 7.06 2.96
C ALA A 75 11.21 7.39 2.31
N ALA A 76 11.22 7.93 1.09
CA ALA A 76 12.45 8.35 0.42
C ALA A 76 13.16 9.46 1.21
N LEU A 77 12.42 10.46 1.69
CA LEU A 77 12.96 11.53 2.54
C LEU A 77 13.56 10.97 3.84
N TYR A 78 12.89 10.00 4.46
CA TYR A 78 13.36 9.38 5.69
C TYR A 78 14.68 8.63 5.48
N ILE A 79 14.81 7.85 4.39
CA ILE A 79 16.07 7.18 4.04
C ILE A 79 17.21 8.20 3.85
N SER A 80 16.96 9.29 3.11
CA SER A 80 17.96 10.36 2.91
C SER A 80 18.37 10.99 4.23
N HIS A 81 17.41 11.36 5.07
CA HIS A 81 17.68 11.99 6.37
C HIS A 81 18.47 11.06 7.30
N MET A 82 18.13 9.77 7.39
CA MET A 82 18.91 8.81 8.18
C MET A 82 20.33 8.66 7.63
N THR A 83 20.51 8.68 6.30
CA THR A 83 21.83 8.60 5.66
C THR A 83 22.69 9.83 6.00
N GLU A 84 22.10 11.02 5.97
CA GLU A 84 22.77 12.26 6.38
C GLU A 84 23.15 12.23 7.86
N LEU A 85 22.24 11.82 8.75
CA LEU A 85 22.53 11.69 10.18
C LEU A 85 23.69 10.73 10.44
N LEU A 86 23.74 9.59 9.76
CA LEU A 86 24.86 8.66 9.90
C LEU A 86 26.18 9.28 9.41
N ASN A 87 26.17 9.97 8.26
CA ASN A 87 27.35 10.65 7.73
C ASN A 87 27.81 11.83 8.59
N THR A 88 26.89 12.55 9.24
CA THR A 88 27.25 13.62 10.17
C THR A 88 27.82 13.05 11.45
N THR A 89 27.32 11.93 11.98
CA THR A 89 27.93 11.30 13.16
C THR A 89 29.38 10.90 12.93
N GLU A 90 29.75 10.43 11.74
CA GLU A 90 31.17 10.22 11.37
C GLU A 90 31.97 11.52 11.26
N LYS A 91 31.31 12.62 10.88
CA LYS A 91 31.89 13.95 10.78
C LYS A 91 31.85 14.74 12.08
N THR A 92 31.15 14.33 13.14
CA THR A 92 31.08 15.08 14.43
C THR A 92 32.39 15.14 15.23
N ALA A 93 33.53 14.71 14.66
CA ALA A 93 34.83 15.21 15.09
C ALA A 93 35.10 16.65 14.61
N LEU A 94 34.46 17.13 13.54
CA LEU A 94 34.60 18.46 12.94
C LEU A 94 33.27 18.91 12.29
N ASP A 95 32.65 19.92 12.90
CA ASP A 95 31.65 20.82 12.31
C ASP A 95 30.17 20.36 12.25
N PHE A 96 29.42 20.75 13.30
CA PHE A 96 27.96 20.73 13.36
C PHE A 96 27.42 22.05 12.78
N ASP A 97 26.93 22.05 11.54
CA ASP A 97 26.10 23.15 11.04
C ASP A 97 24.62 22.71 11.10
N CYS A 98 23.83 23.40 11.93
CA CYS A 98 22.46 23.03 12.29
C CYS A 98 21.37 23.68 11.42
N CYS A 99 21.73 24.25 10.27
CA CYS A 99 20.85 25.18 9.58
C CYS A 99 20.35 24.64 8.23
N ALA A 100 19.11 24.14 8.18
CA ALA A 100 18.08 24.53 7.20
C ALA A 100 16.86 23.58 7.24
N PHE A 101 15.85 23.92 8.05
CA PHE A 101 14.51 23.31 7.99
C PHE A 101 13.54 24.11 7.10
N ASP A 102 13.98 25.21 6.49
CA ASP A 102 13.12 26.03 5.63
C ASP A 102 13.38 25.74 4.15
N ASP A 103 12.87 24.60 3.67
CA ASP A 103 12.24 24.57 2.34
C ASP A 103 11.45 23.27 2.13
N LEU A 104 10.13 23.38 2.24
CA LEU A 104 9.20 22.45 1.57
C LEU A 104 9.24 22.62 0.04
N THR A 105 10.08 23.53 -0.46
CA THR A 105 10.48 23.57 -1.85
C THR A 105 11.41 22.39 -2.07
N PHE A 106 10.85 21.30 -2.60
CA PHE A 106 11.61 20.25 -3.28
C PHE A 106 12.80 20.94 -3.98
N PRO A 107 14.07 20.62 -3.64
CA PRO A 107 15.12 20.96 -4.57
C PRO A 107 14.66 20.33 -5.87
N THR A 108 14.67 21.11 -6.96
CA THR A 108 14.40 20.61 -8.29
C THR A 108 15.44 19.53 -8.56
N PHE A 109 15.15 18.33 -8.08
CA PHE A 109 15.90 17.13 -8.31
C PHE A 109 15.75 16.96 -9.80
N SER A 110 16.81 17.30 -10.53
CA SER A 110 16.96 16.97 -11.95
C SER A 110 17.15 15.46 -12.11
N PHE A 111 16.29 14.70 -11.45
CA PHE A 111 15.92 13.37 -11.84
C PHE A 111 14.44 13.51 -12.17
N ASP A 112 14.21 13.93 -13.40
CA ASP A 112 12.93 13.78 -14.04
C ASP A 112 12.94 12.35 -14.63
N PRO A 113 12.32 11.36 -13.97
CA PRO A 113 12.26 9.98 -14.47
C PRO A 113 11.39 9.86 -15.73
N PHE A 114 10.91 10.97 -16.30
CA PHE A 114 10.13 11.01 -17.53
C PHE A 114 10.70 11.95 -18.61
N SER A 115 11.84 12.62 -18.37
CA SER A 115 12.49 13.47 -19.39
C SER A 115 13.60 12.78 -20.19
N ASP A 116 14.01 11.56 -19.85
CA ASP A 116 14.89 10.81 -20.73
C ASP A 116 14.59 9.29 -20.70
N PRO A 117 13.92 8.74 -21.73
CA PRO A 117 13.60 7.31 -21.79
C PRO A 117 14.82 6.44 -22.15
N GLY A 118 16.02 7.03 -22.26
CA GLY A 118 17.22 6.39 -22.76
C GLY A 118 18.00 5.50 -21.76
N GLU A 119 17.94 5.75 -20.45
CA GLU A 119 18.84 5.06 -19.49
C GLU A 119 18.13 4.24 -18.38
N LEU A 120 16.79 4.23 -18.34
CA LEU A 120 16.06 3.46 -17.33
C LEU A 120 15.77 1.99 -17.73
N LEU A 121 15.96 1.63 -19.00
CA LEU A 121 15.85 0.23 -19.43
C LEU A 121 17.08 -0.61 -19.05
N ASP A 122 18.26 0.01 -18.93
CA ASP A 122 19.50 -0.71 -18.60
C ASP A 122 19.68 -0.93 -17.09
N PHE A 123 19.13 -0.06 -16.24
CA PHE A 123 19.26 -0.20 -14.78
C PHE A 123 18.22 -1.15 -14.16
N PHE A 124 17.04 -1.30 -14.78
CA PHE A 124 15.93 -2.08 -14.23
C PHE A 124 15.58 -3.34 -15.04
N TRP A 125 16.06 -3.45 -16.28
CA TRP A 125 15.85 -4.60 -17.17
C TRP A 125 17.16 -5.19 -17.72
N CYS A 126 18.28 -5.00 -17.01
CA CYS A 126 19.42 -5.90 -17.19
C CYS A 126 19.09 -7.19 -16.42
N ASP A 127 18.55 -8.18 -17.13
CA ASP A 127 18.51 -9.57 -16.69
C ASP A 127 19.96 -10.09 -16.54
N PRO A 128 20.40 -10.55 -15.36
CA PRO A 128 21.32 -11.65 -15.30
C PRO A 128 20.50 -12.85 -14.83
N MET A 129 20.03 -13.66 -15.77
CA MET A 129 20.03 -15.12 -15.68
C MET A 129 19.26 -15.71 -16.87
N GLN A 130 19.85 -15.55 -18.06
CA GLN A 130 19.76 -16.62 -19.05
C GLN A 130 20.99 -17.52 -18.90
N ASN A 131 20.68 -18.82 -18.87
CA ASN A 131 21.53 -19.97 -19.10
C ASN A 131 22.16 -20.62 -17.86
N GLU A 132 21.54 -21.72 -17.42
CA GLU A 132 22.24 -23.00 -17.29
C GLU A 132 21.21 -24.16 -17.39
N LEU A 133 21.30 -24.88 -18.53
CA LEU A 133 20.74 -26.17 -18.98
C LEU A 133 19.23 -26.51 -18.80
#